data_AF-A0A960QBA0-F1
#
_entry.id   AF-A0A960QBA0-F1
#
_cell.length_a   1.000
_cell.length_b   1.000
_cell.length_c   1.000
_cell.angle_alpha   90.00
_cell.angle_beta   90.00
_cell.angle_gamma   90.00
#
_symmetry.space_group_name_H-M   'P 1'
#
loop_
_entity.id
_entity.type
_entity.pdbx_description
1 polymer ?
#
loop_
_entity_poly.entity_id
_entity_poly.type
_entity_poly.pdbx_seq_one_letter_code
_entity_poly.pdbx_strand_id
1 'polypeptide(L)'
;LGSARLAGELDEAFSLATEVADAHPDSREAQFLAAEIAYRSSRWTEAAAYFRRGGDPGDEQPVLLFFKAVSLYESGDRAGAAQALKRSLPLIQRSDYVDRYAEEILGEEGAAGDVKNR
;
A
#
# COMPACT_ATOMS: atom_id res chain seq x y z
N LEU A 1 -0.48 26.43 -5.42
CA LEU A 1 -1.58 26.15 -6.38
C LEU A 1 -1.59 24.68 -6.84
N GLY A 2 -0.46 24.00 -7.00
CA GLY A 2 -0.43 22.59 -7.43
C GLY A 2 -0.99 21.55 -6.43
N SER A 3 -0.82 21.76 -5.12
CA SER A 3 -1.25 20.79 -4.09
C SER A 3 -2.77 20.63 -3.98
N ALA A 4 -3.53 21.73 -4.06
CA ALA A 4 -4.99 21.69 -3.97
C ALA A 4 -5.63 21.04 -5.21
N ARG A 5 -5.05 21.27 -6.39
CA ARG A 5 -5.50 20.62 -7.62
C ARG A 5 -5.27 19.11 -7.58
N LEU A 6 -4.08 18.68 -7.15
CA LEU A 6 -3.76 17.26 -7.03
C LEU A 6 -4.67 16.56 -6.00
N ALA A 7 -4.97 17.23 -4.88
CA ALA A 7 -5.91 16.69 -3.89
C ALA A 7 -7.33 16.49 -4.50
N GLY A 8 -7.82 17.46 -5.27
CA GLY A 8 -9.11 17.33 -5.96
C GLY A 8 -9.12 16.21 -7.01
N GLU A 9 -8.04 16.05 -7.78
CA GLU A 9 -7.89 14.97 -8.76
C GLU A 9 -7.86 13.59 -8.08
N LEU A 10 -7.25 13.48 -6.90
CA LEU A 10 -7.21 12.26 -6.11
C LEU A 10 -8.57 11.91 -5.50
N ASP A 11 -9.35 12.89 -5.06
CA ASP A 11 -10.71 12.68 -4.56
C ASP A 11 -11.65 12.18 -5.66
N GLU A 12 -11.59 12.78 -6.86
CA GLU A 12 -12.36 12.31 -8.02
C GLU A 12 -11.95 10.89 -8.43
N ALA A 13 -10.64 10.64 -8.53
CA ALA A 13 -10.12 9.31 -8.84
C ALA A 13 -10.57 8.28 -7.80
N PHE A 14 -10.59 8.64 -6.52
CA PHE A 14 -11.05 7.75 -5.46
C PHE A 14 -12.54 7.44 -5.63
N SER A 15 -13.38 8.45 -5.86
CA SER A 15 -14.82 8.24 -6.12
C SER A 15 -15.06 7.24 -7.25
N LEU A 16 -14.41 7.44 -8.39
CA LEU A 16 -14.54 6.56 -9.56
C LEU A 16 -14.03 5.15 -9.28
N ALA A 17 -12.88 5.01 -8.62
CA ALA A 17 -12.33 3.69 -8.30
C ALA A 17 -13.22 2.92 -7.32
N THR A 18 -13.83 3.61 -6.34
CA THR A 18 -14.76 2.97 -5.40
C THR A 18 -16.06 2.53 -6.07
N GLU A 19 -16.59 3.30 -7.02
CA GLU A 19 -17.78 2.91 -7.78
C GLU A 19 -17.54 1.60 -8.54
N VAL A 20 -16.40 1.49 -9.22
CA VAL A 20 -16.01 0.27 -9.94
C VAL A 20 -15.82 -0.90 -8.97
N ALA A 21 -15.13 -0.70 -7.84
CA ALA A 21 -14.90 -1.74 -6.85
C ALA A 21 -16.18 -2.24 -6.17
N ASP A 22 -17.13 -1.34 -5.90
CA ASP A 22 -18.40 -1.69 -5.26
C ASP A 22 -19.38 -2.34 -6.26
N ALA A 23 -19.31 -1.99 -7.56
CA ALA A 23 -20.03 -2.67 -8.63
C ALA A 23 -19.47 -4.07 -8.94
N HIS A 24 -18.18 -4.30 -8.68
CA HIS A 24 -17.47 -5.56 -8.94
C HIS A 24 -16.75 -6.08 -7.69
N PRO A 25 -17.49 -6.52 -6.66
CA PRO A 25 -16.92 -6.93 -5.38
C PRO A 25 -16.02 -8.17 -5.46
N ASP A 26 -16.16 -8.98 -6.52
CA ASP A 26 -15.37 -10.18 -6.80
C ASP A 26 -14.11 -9.91 -7.64
N SER A 27 -14.01 -8.75 -8.29
CA SER A 27 -12.81 -8.37 -9.05
C SER A 27 -11.72 -7.88 -8.11
N ARG A 28 -10.68 -8.70 -7.94
CA ARG A 28 -9.49 -8.35 -7.15
C ARG A 28 -8.81 -7.10 -7.69
N GLU A 29 -8.77 -6.96 -9.01
CA GLU A 29 -8.18 -5.82 -9.71
C GLU A 29 -8.92 -4.52 -9.38
N ALA A 30 -10.26 -4.55 -9.38
CA ALA A 30 -11.06 -3.40 -8.98
C ALA A 30 -10.83 -3.03 -7.51
N GLN A 31 -10.77 -4.02 -6.61
CA GLN A 31 -10.46 -3.77 -5.20
C GLN A 31 -9.05 -3.17 -5.04
N PHE A 32 -8.03 -3.67 -5.75
CA PHE A 32 -6.68 -3.14 -5.65
C PHE A 32 -6.53 -1.75 -6.26
N LEU A 33 -7.25 -1.43 -7.34
CA LEU A 33 -7.28 -0.08 -7.89
C LEU A 33 -7.83 0.92 -6.87
N ALA A 34 -8.97 0.60 -6.23
CA ALA A 34 -9.52 1.43 -5.17
C ALA A 34 -8.55 1.58 -3.98
N ALA A 35 -7.87 0.50 -3.60
CA ALA A 35 -6.88 0.51 -2.53
C ALA A 35 -5.67 1.40 -2.85
N GLU A 36 -5.13 1.32 -4.08
CA GLU A 36 -4.01 2.14 -4.53
C GLU A 36 -4.37 3.62 -4.57
N ILE A 37 -5.54 3.97 -5.10
CA ILE A 37 -5.98 5.37 -5.14
C ILE A 37 -6.22 5.90 -3.73
N ALA A 38 -6.81 5.09 -2.84
CA ALA A 38 -6.95 5.44 -1.43
C ALA A 38 -5.58 5.68 -0.76
N TYR A 39 -4.60 4.80 -1.00
CA TYR A 39 -3.23 4.95 -0.52
C TYR A 39 -2.59 6.26 -1.02
N ARG A 40 -2.69 6.54 -2.32
CA ARG A 40 -2.15 7.79 -2.92
C ARG A 40 -2.84 9.04 -2.37
N SER A 41 -4.07 8.89 -1.88
CA SER A 41 -4.87 9.95 -1.24
C SER A 41 -4.68 10.02 0.28
N SER A 42 -3.75 9.23 0.85
CA SER A 42 -3.55 9.11 2.31
C SER A 42 -4.78 8.67 3.10
N ARG A 43 -5.71 7.97 2.44
CA ARG A 43 -6.94 7.39 3.02
C ARG A 43 -6.65 5.98 3.53
N TRP A 44 -5.86 5.89 4.61
CA TRP A 44 -5.24 4.65 5.06
C TRP A 44 -6.24 3.56 5.44
N THR A 45 -7.31 3.93 6.15
CA THR A 45 -8.36 3.00 6.60
C THR A 45 -9.10 2.40 5.40
N GLU A 46 -9.46 3.22 4.43
CA GLU A 46 -10.11 2.81 3.19
C GLU A 46 -9.19 1.93 2.34
N ALA A 47 -7.92 2.33 2.19
CA ALA A 47 -6.92 1.54 1.47
C ALA A 47 -6.77 0.14 2.08
N ALA A 48 -6.63 0.05 3.40
CA ALA A 48 -6.57 -1.23 4.11
C ALA A 48 -7.85 -2.06 3.95
N ALA A 49 -9.03 -1.43 3.92
CA ALA A 49 -10.30 -2.12 3.69
C ALA A 49 -10.38 -2.72 2.28
N TYR A 50 -10.02 -1.96 1.25
CA TYR A 50 -10.03 -2.45 -0.13
C TYR A 50 -8.95 -3.51 -0.38
N PHE A 51 -7.75 -3.38 0.20
CA PHE A 51 -6.76 -4.47 0.17
C PHE A 51 -7.29 -5.74 0.85
N ARG A 52 -8.07 -5.63 1.92
CA ARG A 52 -8.69 -6.80 2.57
C ARG A 52 -9.73 -7.48 1.70
N ARG A 53 -10.54 -6.70 0.97
CA ARG A 53 -11.53 -7.21 0.01
C ARG A 53 -10.87 -7.91 -1.19
N GLY A 54 -9.82 -7.30 -1.76
CA GLY A 54 -9.06 -7.88 -2.88
C GLY A 54 -8.14 -9.04 -2.50
N GLY A 55 -7.91 -9.24 -1.20
CA GLY A 55 -7.11 -10.33 -0.66
C GLY A 55 -5.61 -10.05 -0.66
N ASP A 56 -4.81 -11.08 -0.94
CA ASP A 56 -3.35 -10.94 -1.01
C ASP A 56 -2.91 -10.56 -2.43
N PRO A 57 -2.23 -9.41 -2.67
CA PRO A 57 -1.74 -9.06 -4.01
C PRO A 57 -0.79 -10.09 -4.63
N GLY A 58 -0.06 -10.82 -3.78
CA GLY A 58 0.94 -11.81 -4.20
C GLY A 58 2.31 -11.20 -4.47
N ASP A 59 3.34 -12.04 -4.51
CA ASP A 59 4.74 -11.61 -4.65
C ASP A 59 5.06 -11.05 -6.05
N GLU A 60 4.21 -11.33 -7.04
CA GLU A 60 4.30 -10.77 -8.40
C GLU A 60 3.89 -9.28 -8.46
N GLN A 61 3.23 -8.77 -7.41
CA GLN A 61 2.83 -7.37 -7.30
C GLN A 61 3.46 -6.71 -6.05
N PRO A 62 4.80 -6.65 -5.99
CA PRO A 62 5.51 -6.26 -4.77
C PRO A 62 5.27 -4.78 -4.39
N VAL A 63 4.98 -3.93 -5.36
CA VAL A 63 4.59 -2.52 -5.10
C VAL A 63 3.22 -2.45 -4.40
N LEU A 64 2.24 -3.26 -4.80
CA LEU A 64 0.95 -3.33 -4.10
C LEU A 64 1.09 -3.92 -2.70
N LEU A 65 1.99 -4.89 -2.51
CA LEU A 65 2.34 -5.38 -1.17
C LEU A 65 2.93 -4.27 -0.29
N PHE A 66 3.77 -3.39 -0.85
CA PHE A 66 4.29 -2.23 -0.13
C PHE A 66 3.18 -1.23 0.22
N PHE A 67 2.29 -0.88 -0.72
CA PHE A 67 1.14 0.01 -0.45
C PHE A 67 0.21 -0.58 0.61
N LYS A 68 -0.02 -1.89 0.57
CA LYS A 68 -0.77 -2.62 1.59
C LYS A 68 -0.07 -2.53 2.95
N ALA A 69 1.25 -2.72 3.00
CA ALA A 69 2.02 -2.62 4.23
C ALA A 69 1.89 -1.24 4.89
N VAL A 70 2.07 -0.16 4.12
CA VAL A 70 1.92 1.21 4.62
C VAL A 70 0.49 1.48 5.07
N SER A 71 -0.51 1.09 4.26
CA SER A 71 -1.93 1.30 4.60
C SER A 71 -2.32 0.56 5.89
N LEU A 72 -1.83 -0.68 6.08
CA LEU A 72 -2.04 -1.45 7.31
C LEU A 72 -1.33 -0.80 8.50
N TYR A 73 -0.10 -0.33 8.33
CA TYR A 73 0.62 0.36 9.39
C TYR A 73 -0.14 1.60 9.83
N GLU A 74 -0.43 2.51 8.91
CA GLU A 74 -1.09 3.79 9.19
C GLU A 74 -2.52 3.61 9.75
N SER A 75 -3.21 2.51 9.40
CA SER A 75 -4.52 2.16 9.98
C SER A 75 -4.44 1.35 11.28
N GLY A 76 -3.25 1.01 11.76
CA GLY A 76 -2.99 0.41 13.07
C GLY A 76 -2.73 -1.10 13.10
N ASP A 77 -2.82 -1.80 11.97
CA ASP A 77 -2.46 -3.22 11.87
C ASP A 77 -0.95 -3.41 11.67
N ARG A 78 -0.20 -3.29 12.78
CA ARG A 78 1.26 -3.43 12.79
C ARG A 78 1.73 -4.82 12.35
N ALA A 79 1.01 -5.88 12.74
CA ALA A 79 1.39 -7.25 12.42
C ALA A 79 1.19 -7.59 10.95
N GLY A 80 0.07 -7.16 10.36
CA GLY A 80 -0.19 -7.27 8.93
C GLY A 80 0.78 -6.44 8.10
N ALA A 81 1.09 -5.22 8.55
CA ALA A 81 2.06 -4.35 7.91
C ALA A 81 3.45 -5.00 7.81
N ALA A 82 3.96 -5.54 8.93
CA ALA A 82 5.27 -6.18 8.96
C ALA A 82 5.35 -7.40 8.03
N GLN A 83 4.28 -8.20 7.93
CA GLN A 83 4.23 -9.35 7.03
C GLN A 83 4.26 -8.94 5.56
N ALA A 84 3.45 -7.94 5.18
CA ALA A 84 3.41 -7.44 3.81
C ALA A 84 4.74 -6.79 3.42
N LEU A 85 5.33 -5.99 4.32
CA LEU A 85 6.57 -5.27 4.03
C LEU A 85 7.77 -6.21 3.83
N LYS A 86 7.89 -7.26 4.65
CA LYS A 86 8.95 -8.27 4.49
C LYS A 86 8.93 -8.93 3.12
N ARG A 87 7.75 -9.10 2.53
CA ARG A 87 7.59 -9.69 1.19
C ARG A 87 7.86 -8.68 0.07
N SER A 88 7.43 -7.43 0.23
CA SER A 88 7.66 -6.41 -0.80
C SER A 88 9.10 -5.92 -0.88
N LEU A 89 9.74 -5.71 0.27
CA LEU A 89 11.03 -5.01 0.37
C LEU A 89 12.15 -5.58 -0.51
N PRO A 90 12.36 -6.92 -0.61
CA PRO A 90 13.40 -7.47 -1.48
C PRO A 90 13.09 -7.37 -2.98
N LEU A 91 11.86 -6.98 -3.35
CA LEU A 91 11.34 -7.02 -4.72
C LEU A 91 11.05 -5.62 -5.29
N ILE A 92 11.18 -4.56 -4.49
CA ILE A 92 10.96 -3.17 -4.92
C ILE A 92 12.26 -2.36 -4.91
N GLN A 93 12.27 -1.31 -5.71
CA GLN A 93 13.34 -0.31 -5.63
C GLN A 93 13.25 0.47 -4.32
N ARG A 94 14.36 0.52 -3.58
CA ARG A 94 14.46 1.30 -2.34
C ARG A 94 14.56 2.79 -2.63
N SER A 95 14.02 3.59 -1.73
CA SER A 95 14.04 5.06 -1.72
C SER A 95 13.91 5.54 -0.28
N ASP A 96 14.24 6.81 0.01
CA ASP A 96 14.08 7.40 1.34
C ASP A 96 12.67 7.19 1.94
N TYR A 97 11.65 7.16 1.07
CA TYR A 97 10.28 6.89 1.49
C TYR A 97 10.09 5.42 1.91
N VAL A 98 10.60 4.48 1.12
CA VAL A 98 10.56 3.04 1.42
C VAL A 98 11.37 2.73 2.68
N ASP A 99 12.55 3.33 2.81
CA ASP A 99 13.46 3.09 3.93
C ASP A 99 12.88 3.59 5.25
N ARG A 100 12.22 4.76 5.24
CA ARG A 100 11.48 5.26 6.41
C ARG A 100 10.42 4.28 6.87
N TYR A 101 9.56 3.81 5.97
CA TYR A 101 8.53 2.84 6.35
C TYR A 101 9.12 1.48 6.75
N ALA A 102 10.25 1.08 6.17
CA ALA A 102 10.96 -0.12 6.60
C ALA A 102 11.43 0.00 8.05
N GLU A 103 12.01 1.13 8.43
CA GLU A 103 12.43 1.41 9.82
C GLU A 103 11.23 1.48 10.77
N GLU A 104 10.18 2.21 10.41
CA GLU A 104 8.99 2.38 11.25
C GLU A 104 8.22 1.07 11.48
N ILE A 105 8.15 0.20 10.46
CA ILE A 105 7.37 -1.04 10.51
C ILE A 105 8.19 -2.22 11.05
N LEU A 106 9.47 -2.32 10.69
CA LEU A 106 10.32 -3.48 10.98
C LEU A 106 11.47 -3.19 11.96
N GLY A 107 11.73 -1.92 12.28
CA GLY A 107 12.91 -1.49 13.04
C GLY A 107 14.20 -1.54 12.21
N GLU A 108 15.29 -1.05 12.80
CA GLU A 108 16.62 -0.98 12.16
C GLU A 108 17.10 -2.35 11.63
N GLU A 109 16.87 -3.43 12.40
CA GLU A 109 17.31 -4.78 12.05
C GLU A 109 16.49 -5.41 10.91
N GLY A 110 15.21 -5.08 10.80
CA GLY A 110 14.33 -5.60 9.76
C GLY A 110 14.37 -4.77 8.46
N ALA A 111 14.73 -3.49 8.54
CA ALA A 111 14.92 -2.62 7.38
C ALA A 111 16.22 -2.95 6.60
N ALA A 112 17.24 -3.45 7.30
CA ALA A 112 18.58 -3.74 6.78
C ALA A 112 18.73 -5.09 6.04
N GLY A 113 17.62 -5.76 5.74
CA GLY A 113 17.58 -7.09 5.10
C GLY A 113 18.63 -7.28 3.99
N ASP A 114 19.64 -8.08 4.31
CA ASP A 114 20.64 -8.72 3.43
C ASP A 114 21.60 -7.86 2.59
N VAL A 115 22.29 -6.88 3.21
CA VAL A 115 23.56 -6.35 2.67
C VAL A 115 24.78 -7.21 3.07
N LYS A 116 24.56 -8.46 3.51
CA LYS A 116 25.60 -9.40 3.94
C LYS A 116 25.65 -10.70 3.11
N ASN A 117 25.46 -10.66 1.79
CA ASN A 117 26.01 -11.70 0.90
C ASN A 117 25.93 -11.32 -0.60
N ARG A 118 26.89 -10.56 -1.12
CA ARG A 118 27.31 -10.60 -2.55
C ARG A 118 28.78 -10.25 -2.66
#